data_AF-A0A5C8SD03-F1
#
_entry.id   AF-A0A5C8SD03-F1
#
_cell.length_a   1.000
_cell.length_b   1.000
_cell.length_c   1.000
_cell.angle_alpha   90.00
_cell.angle_beta   90.00
_cell.angle_gamma   90.00
#
_symmetry.space_group_name_H-M   'P 1'
#
loop_
_entity.id
_entity.type
_entity.pdbx_description
1 polymer ?
#
loop_
_entity_poly.entity_id
_entity_poly.type
_entity_poly.pdbx_seq_one_letter_code
_entity_poly.pdbx_strand_id
1 'polypeptide(L)'
;MARGEAPAPATASAKPVRERIAALALRQVAFGSVSLLPVRFESSRIAGPFEDGGRTLYCVSSHMKGRSFGKGERPKVVVRQDKAADTLTAIDDDEVCQGHRTEPFAELDTLSNTKSGT
;
A
#
# COMPACT_ATOMS: atom_id res chain seq x y z
N MET A 1 -11.95 -14.28 45.78
CA MET A 1 -12.67 -13.44 44.79
C MET A 1 -11.81 -13.41 43.54
N ALA A 2 -12.17 -14.17 42.50
CA ALA A 2 -11.46 -14.18 41.22
C ALA A 2 -12.38 -13.52 40.19
N ARG A 3 -12.00 -12.35 39.67
CA ARG A 3 -12.73 -11.67 38.61
C ARG A 3 -11.76 -11.02 37.63
N GLY A 4 -11.74 -11.58 36.43
CA GLY A 4 -11.53 -10.84 35.19
C GLY A 4 -10.08 -10.62 34.80
N GLU A 5 -9.45 -11.65 34.26
CA GLU A 5 -8.42 -11.43 33.24
C GLU A 5 -9.13 -10.78 32.05
N ALA A 6 -8.87 -9.50 31.82
CA ALA A 6 -9.34 -8.80 30.64
C ALA A 6 -8.72 -9.48 29.41
N PRO A 7 -9.48 -9.74 28.33
CA PRO A 7 -8.87 -10.22 27.11
C PRO A 7 -7.89 -9.15 26.64
N ALA A 8 -6.60 -9.48 26.58
CA ALA A 8 -5.63 -8.68 25.88
C ALA A 8 -6.22 -8.38 24.49
N PRO A 9 -6.29 -7.11 24.04
CA PRO A 9 -6.71 -6.85 22.68
C PRO A 9 -5.75 -7.62 21.79
N ALA A 10 -6.32 -8.52 20.98
CA ALA A 10 -5.60 -9.33 20.05
C ALA A 10 -4.56 -8.45 19.36
N THR A 11 -3.30 -8.82 19.53
CA THR A 11 -2.19 -8.37 18.72
C THR A 11 -2.46 -8.81 17.28
N ALA A 12 -3.40 -8.15 16.61
CA ALA A 12 -3.30 -7.91 15.19
C ALA A 12 -1.93 -7.28 15.06
N SER A 13 -0.95 -8.05 14.59
CA SER A 13 0.45 -7.61 14.51
C SER A 13 0.43 -6.20 13.94
N ALA A 14 0.76 -5.21 14.78
CA ALA A 14 0.63 -3.80 14.45
C ALA A 14 1.75 -3.44 13.49
N LYS A 15 1.71 -4.03 12.30
CA LYS A 15 2.57 -3.63 11.20
C LYS A 15 2.31 -2.15 10.98
N PRO A 16 3.38 -1.33 10.88
CA PRO A 16 3.22 0.09 10.63
C PRO A 16 2.30 0.30 9.44
N VAL A 17 1.46 1.35 9.48
CA VAL A 17 0.43 1.61 8.46
C VAL A 17 1.01 1.55 7.03
N ARG A 18 2.25 2.01 6.86
CA ARG A 18 3.04 1.93 5.62
C ARG A 18 3.23 0.50 5.10
N GLU A 19 3.57 -0.46 5.96
CA GLU A 19 3.68 -1.87 5.58
C GLU A 19 2.32 -2.46 5.17
N ARG A 20 1.24 -2.07 5.88
CA ARG A 20 -0.12 -2.51 5.54
C ARG A 20 -0.57 -1.94 4.19
N ILE A 21 -0.24 -0.68 3.92
CA ILE A 21 -0.45 -0.03 2.63
C ILE A 21 0.35 -0.74 1.53
N ALA A 22 1.62 -1.08 1.77
CA ALA A 22 2.46 -1.79 0.81
C ALA A 22 1.89 -3.19 0.50
N ALA A 23 1.50 -3.94 1.53
CA ALA A 23 0.86 -5.25 1.35
C ALA A 23 -0.47 -5.15 0.59
N LEU A 24 -1.26 -4.10 0.83
CA LEU A 24 -2.49 -3.84 0.09
C LEU A 24 -2.21 -3.44 -1.37
N ALA A 25 -1.21 -2.60 -1.62
CA ALA A 25 -0.80 -2.18 -2.95
C ALA A 25 -0.37 -3.39 -3.79
N LEU A 26 0.45 -4.31 -3.26
CA LEU A 26 0.87 -5.55 -3.95
C LEU A 26 -0.27 -6.52 -4.27
N ARG A 27 -1.46 -6.33 -3.69
CA ARG A 27 -2.67 -7.09 -4.03
C ARG A 27 -3.47 -6.47 -5.17
N GLN A 28 -3.12 -5.26 -5.61
CA GLN A 28 -3.80 -4.59 -6.71
C GLN A 28 -3.26 -5.03 -8.07
N VAL A 29 -4.15 -5.09 -9.06
CA VAL A 29 -3.83 -5.49 -10.43
C VAL A 29 -2.77 -4.55 -11.05
N ALA A 30 -2.84 -3.26 -10.73
CA ALA A 30 -1.87 -2.25 -11.14
C ALA A 30 -0.44 -2.58 -10.67
N PHE A 31 -0.29 -3.24 -9.53
CA PHE A 31 1.00 -3.62 -8.94
C PHE A 31 1.37 -5.10 -9.23
N GLY A 32 0.67 -5.73 -10.19
CA GLY A 32 1.03 -7.06 -10.68
C GLY A 32 0.40 -8.24 -9.95
N SER A 33 -0.66 -8.04 -9.15
CA SER A 33 -1.29 -9.13 -8.38
C SER A 33 -1.83 -10.31 -9.20
N VAL A 34 -1.99 -10.14 -10.52
CA VAL A 34 -2.51 -11.15 -11.47
C VAL A 34 -1.45 -11.56 -12.52
N SER A 35 -0.25 -10.98 -12.49
CA SER A 35 0.76 -11.23 -13.54
C SER A 35 1.53 -12.52 -13.29
N LEU A 36 1.61 -13.39 -14.31
CA LEU A 36 2.52 -14.55 -14.33
C LEU A 36 3.98 -14.15 -14.62
N LEU A 37 4.18 -12.97 -15.22
CA LEU A 37 5.50 -12.42 -15.50
C LEU A 37 6.00 -11.60 -14.31
N PRO A 38 7.24 -11.80 -13.84
CA PRO A 38 7.79 -11.07 -12.71
C PRO A 38 7.96 -9.59 -13.05
N VAL A 39 7.28 -8.71 -12.31
CA VAL A 39 7.51 -7.26 -12.32
C VAL A 39 8.55 -6.90 -11.27
N ARG A 40 9.41 -5.92 -11.56
CA ARG A 40 10.43 -5.43 -10.62
C ARG A 40 10.19 -3.95 -10.32
N PHE A 41 10.07 -3.63 -9.04
CA PHE A 41 9.95 -2.26 -8.53
C PHE A 41 11.33 -1.61 -8.54
N GLU A 42 11.48 -0.48 -9.25
CA GLU A 42 12.73 0.29 -9.29
C GLU A 42 12.72 1.43 -8.27
N SER A 43 11.58 2.11 -8.10
CA SER A 43 11.42 3.11 -7.05
C SER A 43 9.96 3.30 -6.70
N SER A 44 9.63 3.20 -5.43
CA SER A 44 8.27 3.41 -4.94
C SER A 44 8.16 4.69 -4.13
N ARG A 45 7.00 5.33 -4.21
CA ARG A 45 6.67 6.57 -3.51
C ARG A 45 5.27 6.53 -2.93
N ILE A 46 5.09 7.23 -1.81
CA ILE A 46 3.81 7.39 -1.15
C ILE A 46 3.55 8.87 -0.87
N ALA A 47 2.32 9.31 -1.09
CA ALA A 47 1.82 10.59 -0.59
C ALA A 47 0.75 10.31 0.48
N GLY A 48 0.68 11.18 1.49
CA GLY A 48 -0.26 11.09 2.59
C GLY A 48 0.38 10.85 3.95
N PRO A 49 -0.41 10.91 5.05
CA PRO A 49 -1.87 11.07 5.03
C PRO A 49 -2.30 12.46 4.60
N PHE A 50 -3.39 12.56 3.83
CA PHE A 50 -4.12 13.80 3.58
C PHE A 50 -5.63 13.54 3.66
N GLU A 51 -6.41 14.59 3.89
CA GLU A 51 -7.86 14.48 4.06
C GLU A 51 -8.60 14.93 2.80
N ASP A 52 -9.57 14.13 2.38
CA ASP A 52 -10.44 14.41 1.24
C ASP A 52 -11.88 13.99 1.56
N GLY A 53 -12.79 14.97 1.67
CA GLY A 53 -14.19 14.72 2.01
C GLY A 53 -14.40 13.96 3.32
N GLY A 54 -13.55 14.19 4.33
CA GLY A 54 -13.57 13.47 5.62
C GLY A 54 -12.94 12.07 5.60
N ARG A 55 -12.27 11.70 4.49
CA ARG A 55 -11.55 10.44 4.32
C ARG A 55 -10.05 10.67 4.46
N THR A 56 -9.35 9.84 5.22
CA THR A 56 -7.87 9.86 5.21
C THR A 56 -7.38 9.00 4.05
N LEU A 57 -6.64 9.62 3.12
CA LEU A 57 -6.15 8.96 1.91
C LEU A 57 -4.62 8.91 1.88
N TYR A 58 -4.13 7.90 1.17
CA TYR A 58 -2.75 7.71 0.79
C TYR A 58 -2.69 7.38 -0.70
N CYS A 59 -1.68 7.89 -1.40
CA CYS A 59 -1.46 7.56 -2.80
C CYS A 59 -0.12 6.87 -2.95
N VAL A 60 -0.16 5.63 -3.39
CA VAL A 60 1.05 4.85 -3.67
C VAL A 60 1.29 4.91 -5.16
N SER A 61 2.51 5.26 -5.54
CA SER A 61 2.98 5.16 -6.91
C SER A 61 4.31 4.43 -6.96
N SER A 62 4.58 3.76 -8.07
CA SER A 62 5.90 3.17 -8.28
C SER A 62 6.40 3.41 -9.70
N HIS A 63 7.68 3.18 -9.92
CA HIS A 63 8.28 2.96 -11.23
C HIS A 63 8.71 1.50 -11.28
N MET A 64 8.22 0.76 -12.26
CA MET A 64 8.48 -0.68 -12.38
C MET A 64 8.97 -1.03 -13.77
N LYS A 65 9.84 -2.03 -13.86
CA LYS A 65 10.17 -2.71 -15.12
C LYS A 65 9.33 -3.98 -15.25
N GLY A 66 8.75 -4.20 -16.44
CA GLY A 66 7.86 -5.34 -16.69
C GLY A 66 7.11 -5.27 -18.02
N ARG A 67 5.80 -5.59 -17.97
CA ARG A 67 4.79 -5.79 -19.06
C ARG A 67 5.03 -5.13 -20.43
N SER A 68 5.64 -3.97 -20.47
CA SER A 68 6.10 -3.32 -21.69
C SER A 68 7.62 -3.47 -21.80
N PHE A 69 8.09 -4.46 -22.55
CA PHE A 69 9.51 -4.75 -22.86
C PHE A 69 10.48 -3.55 -22.68
N GLY A 70 11.02 -3.40 -21.47
CA GLY A 70 12.05 -2.39 -21.16
C GLY A 70 11.59 -0.95 -20.89
N LYS A 71 10.28 -0.64 -20.95
CA LYS A 71 9.75 0.68 -20.56
C LYS A 71 9.26 0.67 -19.11
N GLY A 72 9.59 1.71 -18.36
CA GLY A 72 9.13 1.90 -16.99
C GLY A 72 7.62 2.15 -16.93
N GLU A 73 6.88 1.28 -16.24
CA GLU A 73 5.46 1.43 -15.94
C GLU A 73 5.30 2.20 -14.61
N ARG A 74 4.31 3.10 -14.53
CA ARG A 74 4.00 3.84 -13.31
C ARG A 74 2.64 3.44 -12.74
N PRO A 75 2.55 2.43 -11.86
CA PRO A 75 1.30 2.10 -11.19
C PRO A 75 0.98 3.18 -10.16
N LYS A 76 -0.32 3.45 -9.99
CA LYS A 76 -0.86 4.35 -8.99
C LYS A 76 -2.06 3.67 -8.35
N VAL A 77 -2.09 3.61 -7.02
CA VAL A 77 -3.25 3.14 -6.25
C VAL A 77 -3.53 4.14 -5.15
N VAL A 78 -4.81 4.43 -4.94
CA VAL A 78 -5.28 5.23 -3.83
C VAL A 78 -5.77 4.32 -2.72
N VAL A 79 -5.31 4.56 -1.51
CA VAL A 79 -5.66 3.80 -0.32
C VAL A 79 -6.38 4.72 0.65
N ARG A 80 -7.63 4.36 0.96
CA ARG A 80 -8.42 4.99 2.01
C ARG A 80 -8.22 4.27 3.33
N GLN A 81 -7.89 5.03 4.36
CA GLN A 81 -7.89 4.59 5.75
C GLN A 81 -9.21 4.98 6.42
N ASP A 82 -9.91 3.98 6.93
CA ASP A 82 -10.96 4.19 7.93
C ASP A 82 -10.31 4.14 9.32
N LYS A 83 -10.19 5.31 9.97
CA LYS A 83 -9.59 5.42 11.31
C LYS A 83 -10.46 4.79 12.39
N ALA A 84 -11.77 4.73 12.22
CA ALA A 84 -12.68 4.16 13.22
C ALA A 84 -12.63 2.63 13.22
N ALA A 85 -12.49 2.02 12.04
CA ALA A 85 -12.38 0.59 11.86
C ALA A 85 -10.92 0.08 11.76
N ASP A 86 -9.93 0.98 11.72
CA ASP A 86 -8.51 0.70 11.40
C ASP A 86 -8.33 -0.17 10.13
N THR A 87 -9.16 0.09 9.11
CA THR A 87 -9.12 -0.65 7.84
C THR A 87 -8.51 0.18 6.72
N LEU A 88 -7.86 -0.51 5.78
CA LEU A 88 -7.32 0.08 4.55
C LEU A 88 -8.04 -0.52 3.35
N THR A 89 -8.51 0.34 2.46
CA THR A 89 -9.24 -0.05 1.25
C THR A 89 -8.64 0.63 0.03
N ALA A 90 -8.42 -0.11 -1.05
CA ALA A 90 -8.00 0.48 -2.32
C ALA A 90 -9.22 1.04 -3.04
N ILE A 91 -9.10 2.25 -3.58
CA ILE A 91 -10.16 2.93 -4.34
C ILE A 91 -9.62 3.37 -5.71
N ASP A 92 -10.53 3.47 -6.68
CA ASP A 92 -10.23 3.92 -8.03
C ASP A 92 -10.62 5.40 -8.17
N ASP A 93 -9.75 6.27 -7.68
CA ASP A 93 -9.95 7.72 -7.67
C ASP A 93 -8.59 8.39 -7.66
N ASP A 94 -7.89 8.41 -8.79
CA ASP A 94 -6.50 8.85 -8.83
C ASP A 94 -6.35 10.38 -8.88
N GLU A 95 -7.42 11.11 -9.18
CA GLU A 95 -7.44 12.59 -9.22
C GLU A 95 -7.05 13.19 -7.87
N VAL A 96 -7.48 12.58 -6.77
CA VAL A 96 -7.15 13.02 -5.39
C VAL A 96 -5.67 12.96 -5.05
N CYS A 97 -4.84 12.33 -5.88
CA CYS A 97 -3.39 12.26 -5.65
C CYS A 97 -2.61 13.39 -6.32
N GLN A 98 -3.24 14.20 -7.16
CA GLN A 98 -2.56 15.27 -7.88
C GLN A 98 -2.12 16.38 -6.90
N GLY A 99 -0.93 16.94 -7.12
CA GLY A 99 -0.42 18.05 -6.30
C GLY A 99 0.09 17.67 -4.90
N HIS A 100 -0.05 16.43 -4.45
CA HIS A 100 0.45 16.01 -3.13
C HIS A 100 1.95 15.70 -3.15
N ARG A 101 2.64 16.10 -2.08
CA ARG A 101 4.07 15.78 -1.89
C ARG A 101 4.23 14.28 -1.65
N THR A 102 5.12 13.67 -2.41
CA THR A 102 5.47 12.25 -2.31
C THR A 102 6.80 12.05 -1.58
N GLU A 103 6.91 10.96 -0.84
CA GLU A 103 8.14 10.52 -0.16
C GLU A 103 8.52 9.09 -0.57
N PRO A 104 9.80 8.68 -0.44
CA PRO A 104 10.25 7.32 -0.75
C PRO A 104 9.49 6.25 0.06
N PHE A 105 9.11 5.15 -0.59
CA PHE A 105 8.27 4.09 0.00
C PHE A 105 8.94 2.70 -0.05
N ALA A 106 10.00 2.55 0.75
CA ALA A 106 10.85 1.35 0.77
C ALA A 106 10.13 0.07 1.23
N GLU A 107 9.05 0.19 1.99
CA GLU A 107 8.24 -0.95 2.45
C GLU A 107 7.66 -1.72 1.26
N LEU A 108 7.29 -1.04 0.17
CA LEU A 108 6.80 -1.69 -1.03
C LEU A 108 7.91 -2.44 -1.77
N ASP A 109 9.07 -1.81 -1.89
CA ASP A 109 10.22 -2.37 -2.60
C ASP A 109 10.75 -3.63 -1.88
N THR A 110 10.83 -3.57 -0.55
CA THR A 110 11.27 -4.70 0.29
C THR A 110 10.28 -5.87 0.26
N LEU A 111 8.99 -5.62 0.49
CA LEU A 111 7.96 -6.66 0.48
C LEU A 111 7.80 -7.33 -0.89
N SER A 112 7.93 -6.57 -1.98
CA SER A 112 7.92 -7.16 -3.31
C SER A 112 9.08 -8.11 -3.55
N ASN A 113 10.29 -7.76 -3.08
CA ASN A 113 11.47 -8.58 -3.32
C ASN A 113 11.40 -9.89 -2.52
N THR A 114 10.86 -9.86 -1.29
CA THR A 114 10.60 -11.07 -0.50
C THR A 114 9.62 -12.02 -1.20
N LYS A 115 8.55 -11.50 -1.82
CA LYS A 115 7.57 -12.32 -2.54
C LYS A 115 8.12 -12.95 -3.83
N SER A 116 9.21 -12.41 -4.38
CA SER A 116 9.82 -12.90 -5.62
C SER A 116 10.83 -14.04 -5.42
N GLY A 117 11.10 -14.45 -4.17
CA GLY A 117 12.12 -15.43 -3.80
C GLY A 117 11.59 -16.76 -3.22
N THR A 118 10.32 -17.09 -3.46
CA THR A 118 9.70 -18.38 -3.10
C THR A 118 9.15 -19.03 -4.35
#